data_AF-A0A224Y2F0-F1
#
_entry.id   AF-A0A224Y2F0-F1
#
_cell.length_a   1.000
_cell.length_b   1.000
_cell.length_c   1.000
_cell.angle_alpha   90.00
_cell.angle_beta   90.00
_cell.angle_gamma   90.00
#
_symmetry.space_group_name_H-M   'P 1'
#
loop_
_entity.id
_entity.type
_entity.pdbx_description
1 polymer ?
#
loop_
_entity_poly.entity_id
_entity_poly.type
_entity_poly.pdbx_seq_one_letter_code
_entity_poly.pdbx_strand_id
1 'polypeptide(L)'
;MKLLLLLILTVAVILMASLIKADEASTRPTFCEENPGTGCTGRPQNSSIRWSYYPDLKRCSMQRWGGCVPHNNIFMNCSECAKTCAKKEPKEECDGYD
;
A
#
# COMPACT_ATOMS: atom_id res chain seq x y z
N MET A 1 25.15 -33.91 28.51
CA MET A 1 25.56 -32.53 28.17
C MET A 1 25.18 -32.13 26.74
N LYS A 2 25.53 -32.90 25.71
CA LYS A 2 25.15 -32.61 24.30
C LYS A 2 23.63 -32.52 24.08
N LEU A 3 22.84 -33.44 24.65
CA LEU A 3 21.37 -33.39 24.55
C LEU A 3 20.78 -32.17 25.28
N LEU A 4 21.36 -31.81 26.43
CA LEU A 4 20.95 -30.63 27.20
C LEU A 4 21.26 -29.33 26.43
N LEU A 5 22.43 -29.25 25.80
CA LEU A 5 22.82 -28.14 24.92
C LEU A 5 21.88 -28.00 23.72
N LEU A 6 21.48 -29.13 23.10
CA LEU A 6 20.53 -29.11 21.99
C LEU A 6 19.15 -28.61 22.43
N LEU A 7 18.65 -29.05 23.59
CA LEU A 7 17.37 -28.59 24.13
C LEU A 7 17.39 -27.08 24.48
N ILE A 8 18.49 -26.59 25.04
CA ILE A 8 18.63 -25.16 25.35
C ILE A 8 18.67 -24.32 24.06
N LEU A 9 19.41 -24.77 23.05
CA LEU A 9 19.48 -24.09 21.75
C LEU A 9 18.13 -24.05 21.04
N THR A 10 17.38 -25.15 21.02
CA THR A 10 16.06 -25.19 20.37
C THR A 10 15.05 -24.30 21.08
N VAL A 11 15.02 -24.31 22.42
CA VAL A 11 14.15 -23.42 23.21
C VAL A 11 14.51 -21.95 22.98
N ALA A 12 15.80 -21.61 22.94
CA ALA A 12 16.24 -20.25 22.62
C ALA A 12 15.79 -19.80 21.22
N VAL A 13 15.93 -20.66 20.20
CA VAL A 13 15.47 -20.35 18.83
C VAL A 13 13.94 -20.14 18.76
N ILE A 14 13.16 -20.97 19.46
CA ILE A 14 11.68 -20.85 19.49
C ILE A 14 11.25 -19.57 20.20
N LEU A 15 11.91 -19.21 21.30
CA LEU A 15 11.67 -17.96 22.03
C LEU A 15 12.03 -16.74 21.17
N MET A 16 13.17 -16.77 20.48
CA MET A 16 13.57 -15.70 19.56
C MET A 16 12.61 -15.60 18.38
N ALA A 17 12.19 -16.70 17.76
CA ALA A 17 11.19 -16.71 16.69
C ALA A 17 9.83 -16.17 17.15
N SER A 18 9.48 -16.34 18.43
CA SER A 18 8.25 -15.79 19.01
C SER A 18 8.34 -14.29 19.32
N LEU A 19 9.55 -13.76 19.53
CA LEU A 19 9.83 -12.33 19.66
C LEU A 19 9.98 -11.62 18.30
N ILE A 20 10.25 -12.37 17.23
CA ILE A 20 10.09 -11.92 15.84
C ILE A 20 8.59 -12.02 15.44
N LYS A 21 7.72 -11.43 16.26
CA LYS A 21 6.32 -11.16 15.92
C LYS A 21 6.08 -9.66 15.94
N ALA A 22 6.93 -8.93 15.24
CA ALA A 22 6.74 -7.50 14.96
C ALA A 22 7.69 -7.13 13.82
N ASP A 23 7.11 -6.94 12.64
CA ASP A 23 7.46 -5.97 11.61
C ASP A 23 7.29 -6.49 10.16
N GLU A 24 6.20 -7.21 9.89
CA GLU A 24 5.42 -6.87 8.69
C GLU A 24 4.26 -5.97 9.12
N ALA A 25 4.58 -4.94 9.91
CA ALA A 25 3.69 -3.80 10.01
C ALA A 25 3.75 -3.13 8.63
N SER A 26 2.85 -3.56 7.75
CA SER A 26 2.30 -2.83 6.61
C SER A 26 2.96 -1.46 6.48
N THR A 27 4.12 -1.37 5.83
CA THR A 27 4.74 -0.06 5.57
C THR A 27 4.10 0.42 4.28
N ARG A 28 3.60 1.67 4.29
CA ARG A 28 2.87 2.19 3.12
C ARG A 28 3.89 2.28 1.97
N PRO A 29 3.58 1.80 0.76
CA PRO A 29 4.50 1.95 -0.35
C PRO A 29 4.86 3.42 -0.57
N THR A 30 6.13 3.70 -0.86
CA THR A 30 6.63 5.07 -1.02
C THR A 30 5.93 5.84 -2.13
N PHE A 31 5.53 5.14 -3.20
CA PHE A 31 4.79 5.75 -4.31
C PHE A 31 3.46 6.37 -3.87
N CYS A 32 2.86 5.93 -2.75
CA CYS A 32 1.65 6.54 -2.23
C CYS A 32 1.88 7.99 -1.79
N GLU A 33 3.12 8.38 -1.46
CA GLU A 33 3.47 9.75 -1.10
C GLU A 33 3.78 10.63 -2.33
N GLU A 34 3.78 10.05 -3.54
CA GLU A 34 3.88 10.82 -4.78
C GLU A 34 2.58 11.57 -5.05
N ASN A 35 2.69 12.86 -5.40
CA ASN A 35 1.54 13.66 -5.80
C ASN A 35 0.89 13.06 -7.07
N PRO A 36 -0.43 12.75 -7.04
CA PRO A 36 -1.12 12.22 -8.20
C PRO A 36 -1.05 13.18 -9.39
N GLY A 37 -0.53 12.70 -10.51
CA GLY A 37 -0.44 13.43 -11.76
C GLY A 37 -1.19 12.71 -12.89
N THR A 38 -1.41 13.41 -13.99
CA THR A 38 -2.00 12.82 -15.21
C THR A 38 -1.08 11.82 -15.90
N GLY A 39 0.19 11.76 -15.49
CA GLY A 39 1.26 11.03 -16.18
C GLY A 39 1.75 11.74 -17.45
N CYS A 40 1.32 12.95 -17.76
CA CYS A 40 1.66 13.65 -19.00
C CYS A 40 2.26 15.03 -18.73
N THR A 41 3.25 15.46 -19.52
CA THR A 41 3.81 16.82 -19.46
C THR A 41 2.93 17.88 -20.14
N GLY A 42 1.93 17.44 -20.91
CA GLY A 42 0.97 18.29 -21.62
C GLY A 42 -0.46 17.77 -21.48
N ARG A 43 -1.38 18.34 -22.27
CA ARG A 43 -2.79 17.95 -22.25
C ARG A 43 -2.98 16.56 -22.87
N PRO A 44 -3.49 15.57 -22.13
CA PRO A 44 -3.76 14.25 -22.70
C PRO A 44 -4.92 14.32 -23.69
N GLN A 45 -4.77 13.68 -24.85
CA GLN A 45 -5.81 13.60 -25.88
C GLN A 45 -6.90 12.58 -25.51
N ASN A 46 -6.52 11.54 -24.76
CA ASN A 46 -7.43 10.56 -24.19
C ASN A 46 -7.16 10.41 -22.71
N SER A 47 -8.19 10.09 -21.93
CA SER A 47 -8.04 9.90 -20.48
C SER A 47 -9.08 8.96 -19.93
N SER A 48 -8.73 8.31 -18.82
CA SER A 48 -9.61 7.41 -18.08
C SER A 48 -9.77 7.88 -16.64
N ILE A 49 -10.89 7.54 -16.02
CA ILE A 49 -11.05 7.72 -14.57
C ILE A 49 -10.28 6.61 -13.87
N ARG A 50 -9.46 7.00 -12.91
CA ARG A 50 -8.65 6.13 -12.05
C ARG A 50 -8.73 6.63 -10.63
N TRP A 51 -8.17 5.87 -9.69
CA TRP A 51 -8.06 6.25 -8.29
C TRP A 51 -6.60 6.46 -7.91
N SER A 52 -6.34 7.47 -7.09
CA SER A 52 -5.01 7.72 -6.55
C SER A 52 -5.12 8.18 -5.10
N TYR A 53 -4.09 7.88 -4.32
CA TYR A 53 -3.97 8.38 -2.96
C TYR A 53 -3.41 9.79 -2.98
N TYR A 54 -4.12 10.71 -2.35
CA TYR A 54 -3.67 12.09 -2.17
C TYR A 54 -3.09 12.21 -0.75
N PRO A 55 -1.76 12.30 -0.57
CA PRO A 55 -1.14 12.32 0.75
C PRO A 55 -1.58 13.51 1.59
N ASP A 56 -1.78 14.68 0.97
CA ASP A 56 -2.29 15.89 1.63
C ASP A 56 -3.69 15.72 2.23
N LEU A 57 -4.53 14.93 1.55
CA LEU A 57 -5.91 14.64 1.99
C LEU A 57 -6.00 13.35 2.81
N LYS A 58 -4.90 12.59 2.86
CA LYS A 58 -4.81 11.25 3.44
C LYS A 58 -5.93 10.30 2.98
N ARG A 59 -6.33 10.41 1.71
CA ARG A 59 -7.46 9.65 1.15
C ARG A 59 -7.27 9.29 -0.32
N CYS A 60 -7.92 8.23 -0.76
CA CYS A 60 -8.08 7.86 -2.14
C CYS A 60 -9.16 8.72 -2.81
N SER A 61 -8.88 9.20 -4.01
CA SER A 61 -9.85 9.98 -4.78
C SER A 61 -9.76 9.68 -6.27
N MET A 62 -10.86 9.89 -6.98
CA MET A 62 -10.88 9.78 -8.43
C MET A 62 -10.01 10.87 -9.04
N GLN A 63 -9.24 10.49 -10.05
CA GLN A 63 -8.55 11.43 -10.90
C GLN A 63 -8.66 11.03 -12.38
N ARG A 64 -8.48 12.03 -13.25
CA ARG A 64 -8.40 11.83 -14.69
C ARG A 64 -6.95 11.51 -15.07
N TRP A 65 -6.70 10.29 -15.50
CA TRP A 65 -5.37 9.81 -15.87
C TRP A 65 -5.20 9.78 -17.39
N GLY A 66 -4.13 10.41 -17.88
CA GLY A 66 -3.82 10.50 -19.31
C GLY A 66 -3.04 9.31 -19.84
N GLY A 67 -2.34 8.56 -18.97
CA GLY A 67 -1.65 7.33 -19.34
C GLY A 67 -0.37 7.50 -20.17
N CYS A 68 0.21 8.70 -20.25
CA CYS A 68 1.44 8.91 -21.01
C CYS A 68 2.67 8.28 -20.33
N VAL A 69 2.83 8.52 -19.03
CA VAL A 69 3.91 7.97 -18.19
C VAL A 69 3.28 7.13 -17.07
N PRO A 70 3.64 5.84 -16.97
CA PRO A 70 3.21 4.99 -15.87
C PRO A 70 3.76 5.46 -14.52
N HIS A 71 2.95 5.34 -13.47
CA HIS A 71 3.35 5.48 -12.07
C HIS A 71 2.50 4.54 -11.22
N ASN A 72 2.90 4.25 -9.98
CA ASN A 72 2.26 3.21 -9.16
C ASN A 72 1.15 3.75 -8.25
N ASN A 73 1.08 5.07 -8.00
CA ASN A 73 -0.05 5.71 -7.34
C ASN A 73 -1.25 5.88 -8.28
N ILE A 74 -1.67 4.81 -8.96
CA ILE A 74 -2.80 4.80 -9.89
C ILE A 74 -3.49 3.44 -9.88
N PHE A 75 -4.78 3.43 -9.59
CA PHE A 75 -5.56 2.22 -9.33
C PHE A 75 -6.83 2.20 -10.16
N MET A 76 -7.35 1.01 -10.45
CA MET A 76 -8.58 0.86 -11.24
C MET A 76 -9.83 1.21 -10.44
N ASN A 77 -9.83 0.94 -9.14
CA ASN A 77 -10.97 1.15 -8.26
C ASN A 77 -10.50 1.68 -6.90
N CYS A 78 -11.45 2.22 -6.12
CA CYS A 78 -11.17 2.80 -4.82
C CYS A 78 -10.64 1.76 -3.83
N SER A 79 -11.22 0.55 -3.82
CA SER A 79 -10.88 -0.53 -2.89
C SER A 79 -9.39 -0.89 -2.93
N GLU A 80 -8.83 -1.01 -4.14
CA GLU A 80 -7.40 -1.30 -4.35
C GLU A 80 -6.52 -0.17 -3.82
N CYS A 81 -6.88 1.09 -4.10
CA CYS A 81 -6.18 2.25 -3.55
C CYS A 81 -6.26 2.29 -2.02
N ALA A 82 -7.44 2.03 -1.44
CA ALA A 82 -7.69 2.11 -0.01
C ALA A 82 -6.85 1.08 0.76
N LYS A 83 -6.83 -0.17 0.28
CA LYS A 83 -6.03 -1.24 0.87
C LYS A 83 -4.53 -0.98 0.75
N THR A 84 -4.10 -0.46 -0.40
CA THR A 84 -2.67 -0.27 -0.71
C THR A 84 -2.08 0.95 -0.01
N CYS A 85 -2.74 2.10 -0.17
CA CYS A 85 -2.21 3.40 0.26
C CYS A 85 -2.95 3.97 1.48
N ALA A 86 -4.28 3.96 1.52
CA ALA A 86 -4.98 4.55 2.67
C ALA A 86 -4.81 3.71 3.95
N LYS A 87 -4.62 2.39 3.81
CA LYS A 87 -4.65 1.39 4.89
C LYS A 87 -5.94 1.46 5.70
N LYS A 88 -7.05 1.63 4.99
CA LYS A 88 -8.40 1.64 5.55
C LYS A 88 -9.23 0.56 4.89
N GLU A 89 -10.25 0.10 5.60
CA GLU A 89 -11.24 -0.78 5.01
C GLU A 89 -11.97 -0.05 3.87
N PRO A 90 -12.22 -0.71 2.72
CA PRO A 90 -12.92 -0.08 1.60
C PRO A 90 -14.27 0.52 1.99
N LYS A 91 -15.00 -0.13 2.90
CA LYS A 91 -16.30 0.39 3.37
C LYS A 91 -16.20 1.74 4.08
N GLU A 92 -15.06 2.06 4.69
CA GLU A 92 -14.85 3.34 5.40
C GLU A 92 -14.35 4.44 4.45
N GLU A 93 -13.59 4.06 3.41
CA GLU A 93 -12.91 5.00 2.50
C GLU A 93 -13.67 5.20 1.17
N CYS A 94 -14.39 4.19 0.72
CA CYS A 94 -14.96 4.05 -0.62
C CYS A 94 -16.49 3.91 -0.61
N ASP A 95 -17.17 4.37 0.45
CA ASP A 95 -18.63 4.33 0.53
C ASP A 95 -19.27 5.04 -0.68
N GLY A 96 -20.17 4.33 -1.37
CA GLY A 96 -20.78 4.77 -2.63
C GLY A 96 -19.93 4.59 -3.90
N TYR A 97 -18.75 3.96 -3.80
CA TYR A 97 -17.82 3.71 -4.92
C TYR A 97 -17.31 2.26 -5.00
N ASP A 98 -17.90 1.34 -4.23
CA ASP A 98 -17.65 -0.11 -4.28
C ASP A 98 -18.24 -0.76 -5.54
#